data_AF-A0A0F8EJ01-F1
#
_entry.id   AF-A0A0F8EJ01-F1
#
_cell.length_a   1.000
_cell.length_b   1.000
_cell.length_c   1.000
_cell.angle_alpha   90.00
_cell.angle_beta   90.00
_cell.angle_gamma   90.00
#
_symmetry.space_group_name_H-M   'P 1'
#
loop_
_entity.id
_entity.type
_entity.pdbx_description
1 polymer ?
#
loop_
_entity_poly.entity_id
_entity_poly.type
_entity_poly.pdbx_seq_one_letter_code
_entity_poly.pdbx_strand_id
1 'polypeptide(L)'
;MPEEQRNAIILEIQQVAERILKAHGVIKEPEDLLKGEWFLKLQKPGFEKKLVLAKSGEEVFIGFYIYPEEAPVPDPNFVLLSQYGLWYPQRIEEKFEETVASFFTGAYGDYDFLNIVPENVVIFQTFQRDFAKMLEDQGWAGPDVEVVDKIMPKD
;
A
#
# COMPACT_ATOMS: atom_id res chain seq x y z
N MET A 1 18.96 0.36 -12.21
CA MET A 1 18.57 -0.98 -12.70
C MET A 1 17.53 -0.79 -13.80
N PRO A 2 17.60 -1.51 -14.93
CA PRO A 2 16.56 -1.47 -15.96
C PRO A 2 15.16 -1.75 -15.39
N GLU A 3 14.13 -1.08 -15.90
CA GLU A 3 12.75 -1.15 -15.38
C GLU A 3 12.20 -2.59 -15.39
N GLU A 4 12.40 -3.34 -16.48
CA GLU A 4 11.96 -4.74 -16.57
C GLU A 4 12.61 -5.63 -15.50
N GLN A 5 13.90 -5.40 -15.22
CA GLN A 5 14.61 -6.13 -14.16
C GLN A 5 14.13 -5.73 -12.77
N ARG A 6 13.75 -4.45 -12.58
CA ARG A 6 13.17 -3.98 -11.31
C ARG A 6 11.80 -4.58 -11.08
N ASN A 7 10.94 -4.59 -12.10
CA ASN A 7 9.59 -5.14 -12.02
C ASN A 7 9.59 -6.66 -11.79
N ALA A 8 10.68 -7.36 -12.11
CA ALA A 8 10.84 -8.77 -11.74
C ALA A 8 11.19 -8.99 -10.25
N ILE A 9 11.57 -7.92 -9.52
CA ILE A 9 12.07 -8.00 -8.14
C ILE A 9 11.08 -7.40 -7.13
N ILE A 10 10.39 -6.31 -7.50
CA ILE A 10 9.44 -5.64 -6.59
C ILE A 10 8.07 -6.30 -6.61
N LEU A 11 7.36 -6.20 -5.48
CA LEU A 11 5.98 -6.67 -5.35
C LEU A 11 5.07 -6.01 -6.39
N GLU A 12 4.10 -6.75 -6.91
CA GLU A 12 3.11 -6.24 -7.86
C GLU A 12 2.32 -5.08 -7.26
N ILE A 13 1.99 -5.13 -5.98
CA ILE A 13 1.35 -4.01 -5.28
C ILE A 13 2.22 -2.75 -5.27
N GLN A 14 3.55 -2.88 -5.19
CA GLN A 14 4.47 -1.76 -5.31
C GLN A 14 4.48 -1.18 -6.73
N GLN A 15 4.47 -2.03 -7.76
CA GLN A 15 4.41 -1.59 -9.16
C GLN A 15 3.13 -0.82 -9.47
N VAL A 16 1.99 -1.28 -8.94
CA VAL A 16 0.70 -0.60 -9.09
C VAL A 16 0.70 0.71 -8.31
N ALA A 17 1.19 0.70 -7.07
CA ALA A 17 1.27 1.89 -6.24
C ALA A 17 2.10 2.99 -6.90
N GLU A 18 3.27 2.66 -7.45
CA GLU A 18 4.13 3.60 -8.16
C GLU A 18 3.42 4.24 -9.35
N ARG A 19 2.67 3.47 -10.14
CA ARG A 19 1.87 3.99 -11.25
C ARG A 19 0.79 4.96 -10.78
N ILE A 20 0.08 4.63 -9.70
CA ILE A 20 -0.95 5.49 -9.11
C ILE A 20 -0.31 6.78 -8.58
N LEU A 21 0.77 6.68 -7.80
CA LEU A 21 1.49 7.83 -7.26
C LEU A 21 2.03 8.75 -8.37
N LYS A 22 2.54 8.18 -9.47
CA LYS A 22 2.98 8.94 -10.65
C LYS A 22 1.82 9.63 -11.35
N ALA A 23 0.72 8.92 -11.60
CA ALA A 23 -0.46 9.45 -12.27
C ALA A 23 -1.06 10.65 -11.53
N HIS A 24 -1.04 10.62 -10.19
CA HIS A 24 -1.53 11.71 -9.34
C HIS A 24 -0.46 12.72 -8.93
N GLY A 25 0.74 12.61 -9.52
CA GLY A 25 1.85 13.53 -9.32
C GLY A 25 2.26 13.66 -7.86
N VAL A 26 2.34 12.55 -7.12
CA VAL A 26 2.98 12.45 -5.79
C VAL A 26 4.47 12.22 -5.96
N ILE A 27 4.83 11.31 -6.86
CA ILE A 27 6.21 11.01 -7.26
C ILE A 27 6.37 11.26 -8.76
N LYS A 28 7.60 11.55 -9.19
CA LYS A 28 7.97 11.62 -10.61
C LYS A 28 8.72 10.35 -11.00
N GLU A 29 9.68 9.95 -10.18
CA GLU A 29 10.54 8.80 -10.39
C GLU A 29 10.52 7.85 -9.17
N PRO A 30 10.89 6.57 -9.33
CA PRO A 30 10.90 5.62 -8.21
C PRO A 30 11.79 6.06 -7.03
N GLU A 31 12.84 6.84 -7.29
CA GLU A 31 13.74 7.39 -6.26
C GLU A 31 13.02 8.35 -5.31
N ASP A 32 11.92 8.98 -5.75
CA ASP A 32 11.12 9.85 -4.88
C ASP A 32 10.44 9.05 -3.75
N LEU A 33 10.31 7.72 -3.87
CA LEU A 33 9.81 6.87 -2.77
C LEU A 33 10.74 6.86 -1.55
N LEU A 34 12.03 7.16 -1.75
CA LEU A 34 13.02 7.27 -0.67
C LEU A 34 12.91 8.59 0.10
N LYS A 35 12.23 9.58 -0.48
CA LYS A 35 12.11 10.91 0.08
C LYS A 35 11.00 10.95 1.12
N GLY A 36 11.25 11.72 2.19
CA GLY A 36 10.39 12.01 3.34
C GLY A 36 9.14 11.15 3.55
N GLU A 37 8.06 11.83 3.91
CA GLU A 37 6.73 11.26 4.06
C GLU A 37 5.85 11.71 2.89
N TRP A 38 4.97 10.83 2.43
CA TRP A 38 4.01 11.15 1.39
C TRP A 38 2.66 10.54 1.70
N PHE A 39 1.61 11.16 1.18
CA PHE A 39 0.24 10.72 1.41
C PHE A 39 -0.58 10.99 0.16
N LEU A 40 -1.45 10.05 -0.17
CA LEU A 40 -2.40 10.17 -1.26
C LEU A 40 -3.68 9.46 -0.87
N LYS A 41 -4.78 10.19 -0.88
CA LYS A 41 -6.12 9.67 -0.64
C LYS A 41 -6.99 9.94 -1.85
N LEU A 42 -7.55 8.88 -2.41
CA LEU A 42 -8.29 8.89 -3.65
C LEU A 42 -9.73 8.43 -3.43
N GLN A 43 -10.63 9.00 -4.20
CA GLN A 43 -12.05 8.64 -4.23
C GLN A 43 -12.48 8.40 -5.68
N LYS A 44 -13.30 7.37 -5.89
CA LYS A 44 -13.98 7.14 -7.18
C LYS A 44 -15.49 7.30 -7.02
N PRO A 45 -16.19 7.83 -8.04
CA PRO A 45 -17.66 7.78 -8.09
C PRO A 45 -18.15 6.33 -8.01
N GLY A 46 -19.16 6.07 -7.18
CA GLY A 46 -19.72 4.72 -7.00
C GLY A 46 -18.92 3.79 -6.08
N PHE A 47 -17.81 4.25 -5.50
CA PHE A 47 -17.05 3.52 -4.48
C PHE A 47 -17.27 4.16 -3.11
N GLU A 48 -17.69 3.38 -2.13
CA GLU A 48 -17.80 3.86 -0.74
C GLU A 48 -16.41 4.07 -0.11
N LYS A 49 -15.52 3.11 -0.36
CA LYS A 49 -14.16 3.08 0.18
C LYS A 49 -13.27 4.08 -0.56
N LYS A 50 -12.32 4.65 0.17
CA LYS A 50 -11.26 5.50 -0.39
C LYS A 50 -9.96 4.72 -0.42
N LEU A 51 -9.24 4.82 -1.53
CA LEU A 51 -7.90 4.25 -1.65
C LEU A 51 -6.91 5.21 -0.99
N VAL A 52 -6.07 4.70 -0.09
CA VAL A 52 -5.01 5.44 0.57
C VAL A 52 -3.68 4.79 0.25
N LEU A 53 -2.73 5.61 -0.19
CA LEU A 53 -1.31 5.28 -0.29
C LEU A 53 -0.58 6.27 0.60
N ALA A 54 0.16 5.79 1.59
CA ALA A 54 0.92 6.67 2.48
C ALA A 54 2.29 6.07 2.81
N LYS A 55 3.24 6.94 3.15
CA LYS A 55 4.50 6.57 3.79
C LYS A 55 4.72 7.45 5.00
N SER A 56 4.95 6.83 6.14
CA SER A 56 5.38 7.49 7.37
C SER A 56 6.57 6.75 7.95
N GLY A 57 7.68 7.46 8.14
CA GLY A 57 8.96 6.83 8.48
C GLY A 57 9.36 5.74 7.48
N GLU A 58 9.55 4.53 7.98
CA GLU A 58 9.89 3.34 7.18
C GLU A 58 8.66 2.51 6.80
N GLU A 59 7.45 2.90 7.20
CA GLU A 59 6.23 2.17 6.89
C GLU A 59 5.52 2.77 5.67
N VAL A 60 5.05 1.90 4.78
CA VAL A 60 4.18 2.20 3.65
C VAL A 60 2.83 1.55 3.87
N PHE A 61 1.77 2.33 3.73
CA PHE A 61 0.38 1.91 3.83
C PHE A 61 -0.23 1.94 2.44
N ILE A 62 -0.86 0.86 2.01
CA ILE A 62 -1.63 0.82 0.78
C ILE A 62 -2.90 0.01 0.99
N GLY A 63 -4.05 0.67 0.89
CA GLY A 63 -5.30 0.03 1.25
C GLY A 63 -6.54 0.87 1.00
N PHE A 64 -7.67 0.19 1.09
CA PHE A 64 -8.96 0.84 1.15
C PHE A 64 -9.33 1.18 2.59
N TYR A 65 -9.98 2.32 2.76
CA TYR A 65 -10.48 2.78 4.05
C TYR A 65 -11.93 3.22 3.94
N ILE A 66 -12.73 2.78 4.92
CA ILE A 66 -14.05 3.32 5.21
C ILE A 66 -13.85 4.44 6.24
N TYR A 67 -14.53 5.56 6.07
CA TYR A 67 -14.42 6.72 6.97
C TYR A 67 -15.75 6.93 7.70
N PRO A 68 -16.06 6.14 8.75
CA PRO A 68 -17.16 6.44 9.67
C PRO A 68 -16.86 7.71 10.49
N GLU A 69 -17.83 8.18 11.27
CA GLU A 69 -17.71 9.42 12.06
C GLU A 69 -16.57 9.38 13.11
N GLU A 70 -16.16 8.19 13.54
CA GLU A 70 -15.13 8.00 14.57
C GLU A 70 -13.70 7.98 13.99
N ALA A 71 -13.31 6.88 13.36
CA ALA A 71 -11.95 6.64 12.89
C ALA A 71 -11.94 5.86 11.57
N PRO A 72 -10.96 6.11 10.68
CA PRO A 72 -10.83 5.35 9.45
C PRO A 72 -10.61 3.86 9.74
N VAL A 73 -11.35 3.00 9.04
CA VAL A 73 -11.25 1.55 9.18
C VAL A 73 -10.68 0.94 7.90
N PRO A 74 -9.53 0.23 7.96
CA PRO A 74 -8.93 -0.42 6.80
C PRO A 74 -9.74 -1.64 6.35
N ASP A 75 -9.92 -1.82 5.03
CA ASP A 75 -10.68 -2.94 4.45
C ASP A 75 -10.44 -3.13 2.92
N PRO A 76 -9.38 -3.84 2.49
CA PRO A 76 -8.19 -4.22 3.25
C PRO A 76 -7.09 -3.13 3.19
N ASN A 77 -6.07 -3.24 4.03
CA ASN A 77 -4.86 -2.42 4.01
C ASN A 77 -3.60 -3.25 4.21
N PHE A 78 -2.59 -2.98 3.38
CA PHE A 78 -1.25 -3.51 3.55
C PHE A 78 -0.39 -2.47 4.26
N VAL A 79 0.35 -2.92 5.26
CA VAL A 79 1.45 -2.17 5.84
C VAL A 79 2.74 -2.91 5.47
N LEU A 80 3.67 -2.17 4.91
CA LEU A 80 4.88 -2.68 4.28
C LEU A 80 6.07 -1.91 4.84
N LEU A 81 7.16 -2.63 5.07
CA LEU A 81 8.43 -2.01 5.41
C LEU A 81 9.11 -1.51 4.14
N SER A 82 9.44 -0.22 4.08
CA SER A 82 10.14 0.42 2.97
C SER A 82 11.62 0.57 3.29
N GLN A 83 12.46 -0.25 2.66
CA GLN A 83 13.92 -0.15 2.78
C GLN A 83 14.57 -0.10 1.40
N TYR A 84 15.43 0.90 1.19
CA TYR A 84 16.17 1.12 -0.07
C TYR A 84 15.27 1.14 -1.33
N GLY A 85 14.02 1.60 -1.19
CA GLY A 85 13.08 1.73 -2.30
C GLY A 85 12.39 0.42 -2.69
N LEU A 86 12.54 -0.61 -1.85
CA LEU A 86 11.86 -1.90 -1.95
C LEU A 86 10.91 -2.04 -0.78
N TRP A 87 9.73 -2.62 -1.03
CA TRP A 87 8.71 -2.85 -0.01
C TRP A 87 8.67 -4.31 0.39
N TYR A 88 8.66 -4.54 1.69
CA TYR A 88 8.66 -5.87 2.30
C TYR A 88 7.37 -6.08 3.10
N PRO A 89 6.81 -7.31 3.10
CA PRO A 89 5.60 -7.62 3.87
C PRO A 89 5.81 -7.34 5.37
N GLN A 90 4.89 -6.60 5.99
CA GLN A 90 4.92 -6.34 7.44
C GLN A 90 3.60 -6.65 8.15
N ARG A 91 2.44 -6.20 7.63
CA ARG A 91 1.11 -6.64 8.10
C ARG A 91 -0.01 -6.41 7.08
N ILE A 92 -1.11 -7.14 7.21
CA ILE A 92 -2.39 -6.88 6.50
C ILE A 92 -3.45 -6.59 7.56
N GLU A 93 -4.29 -5.57 7.32
CA GLU A 93 -5.42 -5.19 8.14
C GLU A 93 -6.71 -5.29 7.32
N GLU A 94 -7.74 -5.96 7.85
CA GLU A 94 -9.02 -6.15 7.18
C GLU A 94 -10.17 -5.92 8.16
N LYS A 95 -11.27 -5.35 7.65
CA LYS A 95 -12.52 -5.28 8.40
C LYS A 95 -13.33 -6.56 8.14
N PHE A 96 -13.66 -7.27 9.19
CA PHE A 96 -14.72 -8.27 9.22
C PHE A 96 -15.94 -7.64 9.87
N GLU A 97 -17.15 -8.09 9.50
CA GLU A 97 -18.49 -7.61 9.95
C GLU A 97 -18.46 -6.48 11.00
N GLU A 98 -18.02 -6.77 12.23
CA GLU A 98 -17.91 -5.82 13.34
C GLU A 98 -16.50 -5.68 13.97
N THR A 99 -15.44 -6.27 13.38
CA THR A 99 -14.09 -6.27 13.96
C THR A 99 -13.02 -5.97 12.93
N VAL A 100 -12.08 -5.08 13.29
CA VAL A 100 -10.84 -4.87 12.53
C VAL A 100 -9.85 -5.94 12.97
N ALA A 101 -9.43 -6.81 12.05
CA ALA A 101 -8.41 -7.80 12.31
C ALA A 101 -7.11 -7.42 11.60
N SER A 102 -5.99 -7.71 12.24
CA SER A 102 -4.68 -7.65 11.61
C SER A 102 -4.04 -9.02 11.64
N PHE A 103 -3.50 -9.43 10.50
CA PHE A 103 -2.76 -10.67 10.36
C PHE A 103 -1.37 -10.33 9.82
N PHE A 104 -0.36 -11.03 10.36
CA PHE A 104 1.06 -10.87 10.07
C PHE A 104 1.76 -9.85 10.99
N THR A 105 2.75 -10.33 11.74
CA THR A 105 3.70 -9.52 12.52
C THR A 105 5.10 -9.93 12.10
N GLY A 106 5.63 -9.28 11.08
CA GLY A 106 7.05 -9.30 10.79
C GLY A 106 7.60 -7.90 11.00
N ALA A 107 8.14 -7.61 12.20
CA ALA A 107 8.73 -6.34 12.64
C ALA A 107 7.71 -5.31 13.18
N TYR A 108 7.79 -4.78 14.42
CA TYR A 108 8.86 -4.64 15.41
C TYR A 108 8.26 -4.71 16.83
N GLY A 109 8.89 -5.45 17.75
CA GLY A 109 8.58 -5.38 19.20
C GLY A 109 8.81 -6.68 19.99
N ASP A 110 10.09 -7.03 20.20
CA ASP A 110 10.66 -8.13 21.00
C ASP A 110 10.37 -9.59 20.54
N TYR A 111 11.30 -10.52 20.84
CA TYR A 111 11.24 -11.99 20.72
C TYR A 111 11.71 -12.65 19.40
N ASP A 112 12.98 -13.09 19.39
CA ASP A 112 13.59 -14.34 18.86
C ASP A 112 13.11 -15.08 17.60
N PHE A 113 12.09 -14.63 16.85
CA PHE A 113 11.57 -15.37 15.71
C PHE A 113 11.29 -14.45 14.53
N LEU A 114 12.37 -14.07 13.83
CA LEU A 114 12.38 -13.77 12.39
C LEU A 114 11.98 -15.01 11.54
N ASN A 115 11.06 -15.83 12.03
CA ASN A 115 10.54 -16.96 11.29
C ASN A 115 9.46 -16.41 10.37
N ILE A 116 9.89 -16.13 9.15
CA ILE A 116 9.00 -16.11 8.00
C ILE A 116 8.32 -17.48 7.96
N VAL A 117 7.08 -17.56 8.43
CA VAL A 117 6.24 -18.75 8.26
C VAL A 117 5.94 -18.84 6.77
N PRO A 118 6.47 -19.84 6.04
CA PRO A 118 6.34 -19.89 4.58
C PRO A 118 4.89 -19.82 4.11
N GLU A 119 3.97 -20.44 4.86
CA GLU A 119 2.53 -20.41 4.62
C GLU A 119 1.97 -18.98 4.65
N ASN A 120 2.42 -18.16 5.61
CA ASN A 120 1.98 -16.77 5.73
C ASN A 120 2.53 -15.89 4.60
N VAL A 121 3.74 -16.17 4.11
CA VAL A 121 4.26 -15.48 2.91
C VAL A 121 3.47 -15.86 1.68
N VAL A 122 3.10 -17.12 1.51
CA VAL A 122 2.25 -17.54 0.38
C VAL A 122 0.90 -16.83 0.43
N ILE A 123 0.30 -16.71 1.61
CA ILE A 123 -0.95 -15.96 1.81
C ILE A 123 -0.76 -14.48 1.43
N PHE A 124 0.26 -13.81 1.99
CA PHE A 124 0.56 -12.41 1.65
C PHE A 124 0.79 -12.23 0.14
N GLN A 125 1.63 -13.08 -0.46
CA GLN A 125 1.96 -13.00 -1.88
C GLN A 125 0.75 -13.22 -2.77
N THR A 126 -0.18 -14.08 -2.38
CA THR A 126 -1.43 -14.27 -3.12
C THR A 126 -2.33 -13.05 -2.95
N PHE A 127 -2.55 -12.60 -1.72
CA PHE A 127 -3.43 -11.48 -1.42
C PHE A 127 -2.95 -10.16 -2.03
N GLN A 128 -1.64 -9.85 -1.96
CA GLN A 128 -1.06 -8.65 -2.57
C GLN A 128 -1.19 -8.64 -4.10
N ARG A 129 -1.05 -9.81 -4.75
CA ARG A 129 -1.22 -9.91 -6.21
C ARG A 129 -2.66 -9.72 -6.63
N ASP A 130 -3.59 -10.35 -5.91
CA ASP A 130 -5.02 -10.22 -6.18
C ASP A 130 -5.49 -8.78 -5.97
N PHE A 131 -5.00 -8.13 -4.89
CA PHE A 131 -5.28 -6.74 -4.62
C PHE A 131 -4.66 -5.79 -5.65
N ALA A 132 -3.39 -6.01 -6.03
CA ALA A 132 -2.73 -5.24 -7.08
C ALA A 132 -3.51 -5.28 -8.39
N LYS A 133 -3.91 -6.50 -8.82
CA LYS A 133 -4.73 -6.69 -10.01
C LYS A 133 -6.09 -5.99 -9.89
N MET A 134 -6.74 -6.09 -8.73
CA MET A 134 -7.99 -5.37 -8.47
C MET A 134 -7.82 -3.86 -8.64
N LEU A 135 -6.75 -3.28 -8.12
CA LEU A 135 -6.47 -1.84 -8.27
C LEU A 135 -6.23 -1.44 -9.73
N GLU A 136 -5.55 -2.28 -10.51
CA GLU A 136 -5.38 -2.07 -11.96
C GLU A 136 -6.71 -2.11 -12.69
N ASP A 137 -7.50 -3.17 -12.49
CA ASP A 137 -8.79 -3.38 -13.13
C ASP A 137 -9.79 -2.25 -12.80
N GLN A 138 -9.70 -1.70 -11.59
CA GLN A 138 -10.51 -0.56 -11.14
C GLN A 138 -10.00 0.78 -11.67
N GLY A 139 -8.79 0.88 -12.24
CA GLY A 139 -8.27 2.07 -12.90
C GLY A 139 -8.04 3.26 -11.96
N TRP A 140 -7.41 3.05 -10.79
CA TRP A 140 -7.13 4.12 -9.81
C TRP A 140 -6.09 5.15 -10.25
N ALA A 141 -5.42 4.93 -11.38
CA ALA A 141 -4.58 5.91 -12.07
C ALA A 141 -5.35 6.73 -13.13
N GLY A 142 -6.66 6.50 -13.27
CA GLY A 142 -7.50 7.12 -14.29
C GLY A 142 -7.90 8.58 -13.97
N PRO A 143 -8.33 9.33 -14.99
CA PRO A 143 -8.73 10.74 -14.85
C PRO A 143 -10.08 10.94 -14.14
N ASP A 144 -10.86 9.88 -13.97
CA ASP A 144 -12.14 9.85 -13.23
C ASP A 144 -11.96 9.79 -11.70
N VAL A 145 -10.72 9.63 -11.24
CA VAL A 145 -10.37 9.56 -9.81
C VAL A 145 -10.21 10.96 -9.23
N GLU A 146 -10.88 11.22 -8.11
CA GLU A 146 -10.72 12.44 -7.33
C GLU A 146 -9.58 12.28 -6.31
N VAL A 147 -8.68 13.26 -6.27
CA VAL A 147 -7.69 13.41 -5.20
C VAL A 147 -8.36 14.14 -4.03
N VAL A 148 -8.68 13.41 -2.97
CA VAL A 148 -9.32 13.95 -1.76
C VAL A 148 -8.30 14.69 -0.91
N ASP A 149 -7.11 14.12 -0.75
CA ASP A 149 -6.02 14.71 0.02
C ASP A 149 -4.68 14.17 -0.49
N LYS A 150 -3.63 15.01 -0.43
CA LYS A 150 -2.30 14.68 -0.93
C LYS A 150 -1.22 15.45 -0.17
N ILE A 151 -0.21 14.73 0.30
CA ILE A 151 1.04 15.27 0.85
C ILE A 151 2.19 14.84 -0.05
N MET A 152 2.97 15.82 -0.51
CA MET A 152 4.14 15.60 -1.35
C MET A 152 5.35 15.21 -0.49
N PRO A 153 6.21 14.30 -0.96
CA PRO A 153 7.48 14.04 -0.30
C PRO A 153 8.31 15.32 -0.23
N LYS A 154 8.88 15.59 0.95
CA LYS A 154 9.87 16.66 1.14
C LYS A 154 11.26 16.10 0.81
N ASP A 155 12.07 16.91 0.12
CA ASP A 155 13.49 16.63 -0.13
C ASP A 155 14.30 16.66 1.19
#